data_AF-A0A968V7F7-F1
#
_entry.id   AF-A0A968V7F7-F1
#
_cell.length_a   1.000
_cell.length_b   1.000
_cell.length_c   1.000
_cell.angle_alpha   90.00
_cell.angle_beta   90.00
_cell.angle_gamma   90.00
#
_symmetry.space_group_name_H-M   'P 1'
#
loop_
_entity.id
_entity.type
_entity.pdbx_description
1 polymer ?
#
loop_
_entity_poly.entity_id
_entity_poly.type
_entity_poly.pdbx_seq_one_letter_code
_entity_poly.pdbx_strand_id
1 'polypeptide(L)'
;MTAQSIRTHLSASLGYLFSVIFVVPAAAATQKLGVVYSSDNANHWPQIAERLRATGIDYCVVTASRWQQIGDLQNLSVLFLPNVSTLSREQAQSLEAWMKRGGNVVVSGPTGNLSQPEVRSQLRSLFGAYWGFPITSATPLKPDTGQGWTNQPNLAATFRGGVVLPATLQSRTAAVWLSEGKPPAVVTTEKATFLGWRWGVDGVVGSVVDLAWLQASLKRYGPLPTGFRETPLTCDTQTPLTVADTQDERNQAEVPTPPPLLARGSNLPTLDRQPSAPAVPVPSTPAIATNRPLPPPGFLQPQPRQLLRSSPLLPPPHQRQRFYQTIPPRFHPL
;
A
#
# COMPACT_ATOMS: atom_id res chain seq x y z
N MET A 1 -75.17 -20.90 -52.95
CA MET A 1 -73.73 -21.00 -53.27
C MET A 1 -73.06 -19.70 -52.88
N THR A 2 -71.90 -19.78 -52.20
CA THR A 2 -70.83 -18.75 -51.98
C THR A 2 -71.24 -17.43 -51.27
N ALA A 3 -70.85 -17.10 -50.02
CA ALA A 3 -69.56 -17.05 -49.30
C ALA A 3 -68.82 -15.69 -49.37
N GLN A 4 -68.36 -15.24 -48.19
CA GLN A 4 -67.22 -14.33 -47.90
C GLN A 4 -67.43 -12.82 -48.17
N SER A 5 -66.85 -11.86 -47.42
CA SER A 5 -65.78 -11.88 -46.41
C SER A 5 -65.87 -10.61 -45.54
N ILE A 6 -65.66 -10.75 -44.23
CA ILE A 6 -65.54 -9.65 -43.24
C ILE A 6 -64.05 -9.33 -43.07
N ARG A 7 -63.65 -8.06 -43.22
CA ARG A 7 -62.32 -7.56 -42.82
C ARG A 7 -62.45 -6.67 -41.59
N THR A 8 -62.02 -7.20 -40.45
CA THR A 8 -61.78 -6.47 -39.19
C THR A 8 -60.35 -5.93 -39.18
N HIS A 9 -60.20 -4.62 -38.97
CA HIS A 9 -58.91 -3.98 -38.72
C HIS A 9 -58.65 -3.95 -37.20
N LEU A 10 -57.67 -4.73 -36.73
CA LEU A 10 -57.10 -4.61 -35.38
C LEU A 10 -56.12 -3.44 -35.36
N SER A 11 -56.42 -2.41 -34.57
CA SER A 11 -55.46 -1.38 -34.16
C SER A 11 -54.73 -1.86 -32.93
N ALA A 12 -53.41 -2.06 -33.04
CA ALA A 12 -52.53 -2.37 -31.91
C ALA A 12 -51.93 -1.07 -31.36
N SER A 13 -52.41 -0.64 -30.19
CA SER A 13 -51.86 0.47 -29.42
C SER A 13 -50.67 -0.03 -28.59
N LEU A 14 -49.45 0.31 -29.02
CA LEU A 14 -48.21 -0.02 -28.31
C LEU A 14 -47.99 1.00 -27.17
N GLY A 15 -48.33 0.61 -25.94
CA GLY A 15 -48.11 1.42 -24.74
C GLY A 15 -46.63 1.47 -24.36
N TYR A 16 -46.02 2.65 -24.45
CA TYR A 16 -44.65 2.93 -24.02
C TYR A 16 -44.64 3.20 -22.51
N LEU A 17 -44.35 2.17 -21.70
CA LEU A 17 -44.08 2.33 -20.27
C LEU A 17 -42.70 2.98 -20.09
N PHE A 18 -42.69 4.30 -19.86
CA PHE A 18 -41.51 5.03 -19.41
C PHE A 18 -41.20 4.61 -17.97
N SER A 19 -40.27 3.66 -17.78
CA SER A 19 -39.64 3.41 -16.49
C SER A 19 -38.81 4.62 -16.08
N VAL A 20 -39.34 5.44 -15.17
CA VAL A 20 -38.61 6.50 -14.49
C VAL A 20 -37.64 5.82 -13.52
N ILE A 21 -36.40 5.61 -13.97
CA ILE A 21 -35.31 5.18 -13.10
C ILE A 21 -34.97 6.36 -12.20
N PHE A 22 -35.45 6.32 -10.95
CA PHE A 22 -34.99 7.23 -9.90
C PHE A 22 -33.51 6.94 -9.64
N VAL A 23 -32.63 7.75 -10.24
CA VAL A 23 -31.21 7.76 -9.91
C VAL A 23 -31.09 8.45 -8.56
N VAL A 24 -31.13 7.66 -7.48
CA VAL A 24 -30.79 8.18 -6.15
C VAL A 24 -29.30 8.54 -6.19
N PRO A 25 -28.90 9.78 -5.86
CA PRO A 25 -27.50 10.14 -5.81
C PRO A 25 -26.83 9.28 -4.73
N ALA A 26 -25.88 8.43 -5.12
CA ALA A 26 -25.06 7.71 -4.18
C ALA A 26 -24.26 8.73 -3.37
N ALA A 27 -24.59 8.88 -2.08
CA ALA A 27 -23.78 9.66 -1.17
C ALA A 27 -22.36 9.07 -1.19
N ALA A 28 -21.38 9.87 -1.61
CA ALA A 28 -19.98 9.44 -1.63
C ALA A 28 -19.55 9.18 -0.19
N ALA A 29 -19.45 7.90 0.18
CA ALA A 29 -18.96 7.51 1.49
C ALA A 29 -17.54 8.07 1.67
N THR A 30 -17.37 8.92 2.68
CA THR A 30 -16.06 9.44 3.06
C THR A 30 -15.13 8.27 3.37
N GLN A 31 -13.95 8.26 2.76
CA GLN A 31 -12.97 7.21 2.99
C GLN A 31 -12.62 7.11 4.50
N LYS A 32 -12.32 5.91 4.99
CA LYS A 32 -11.75 5.68 6.32
C LYS A 32 -10.39 5.02 6.16
N LEU A 33 -9.35 5.70 6.65
CA LEU A 33 -7.96 5.24 6.58
C LEU A 33 -7.58 4.49 7.86
N GLY A 34 -7.23 3.22 7.72
CA GLY A 34 -6.55 2.47 8.77
C GLY A 34 -5.04 2.45 8.53
N VAL A 35 -4.25 2.65 9.58
CA VAL A 35 -2.79 2.56 9.50
C VAL A 35 -2.30 1.43 10.40
N VAL A 36 -1.54 0.50 9.82
CA VAL A 36 -1.07 -0.68 10.55
C VAL A 36 0.13 -0.35 11.43
N TYR A 37 -0.01 -0.59 12.73
CA TYR A 37 1.08 -0.61 13.70
C TYR A 37 1.55 -2.05 13.93
N SER A 38 2.86 -2.29 13.86
CA SER A 38 3.45 -3.60 14.11
C SER A 38 4.81 -3.49 14.78
N SER A 39 5.37 -4.62 15.22
CA SER A 39 6.76 -4.68 15.71
C SER A 39 7.78 -4.16 14.69
N ASP A 40 7.50 -4.34 13.39
CA ASP A 40 8.42 -3.97 12.31
C ASP A 40 8.59 -2.45 12.16
N ASN A 41 7.57 -1.67 12.56
CA ASN A 41 7.57 -0.22 12.46
C ASN A 41 7.51 0.50 13.80
N ALA A 42 7.48 -0.23 14.92
CA ALA A 42 7.39 0.32 16.27
C ALA A 42 8.47 1.38 16.57
N ASN A 43 9.73 1.11 16.19
CA ASN A 43 10.85 2.03 16.41
C ASN A 43 10.80 3.32 15.56
N HIS A 44 9.96 3.35 14.53
CA HIS A 44 9.76 4.51 13.65
C HIS A 44 8.37 5.11 13.79
N TRP A 45 7.56 4.55 14.70
CA TRP A 45 6.17 4.97 14.86
C TRP A 45 6.01 6.43 15.22
N PRO A 46 6.84 7.06 16.08
CA PRO A 46 6.73 8.49 16.35
C PRO A 46 6.82 9.34 15.09
N GLN A 47 7.78 9.04 14.20
CA GLN A 47 7.96 9.74 12.93
C GLN A 47 6.82 9.46 11.95
N ILE A 48 6.35 8.20 11.89
CA ILE A 48 5.19 7.82 11.08
C ILE A 48 3.95 8.61 11.52
N ALA A 49 3.65 8.62 12.82
CA ALA A 49 2.51 9.32 13.39
C ALA A 49 2.60 10.84 13.16
N GLU A 50 3.78 11.43 13.32
CA GLU A 50 4.01 12.84 13.02
C GLU A 50 3.67 13.18 11.57
N ARG A 51 4.20 12.40 10.62
CA ARG A 51 3.93 12.60 9.19
C ARG A 51 2.47 12.37 8.85
N LEU A 52 1.81 11.37 9.45
CA LEU A 52 0.38 11.13 9.26
C LEU A 52 -0.45 12.32 9.75
N ARG A 53 -0.16 12.84 10.94
CA ARG A 53 -0.83 14.03 11.47
C ARG A 53 -0.63 15.25 10.57
N ALA A 54 0.57 15.42 10.02
CA ALA A 54 0.88 16.48 9.07
C ALA A 54 0.16 16.35 7.70
N THR A 55 -0.44 15.18 7.38
CA THR A 55 -1.28 15.06 6.17
C THR A 55 -2.64 15.75 6.29
N GLY A 56 -3.11 16.00 7.53
CA GLY A 56 -4.47 16.50 7.80
C GLY A 56 -5.60 15.49 7.53
N ILE A 57 -5.26 14.20 7.34
CA ILE A 57 -6.21 13.13 7.05
C ILE A 57 -6.55 12.38 8.35
N ASP A 58 -7.84 12.19 8.63
CA ASP A 58 -8.27 11.38 9.77
C ASP A 58 -7.91 9.91 9.54
N TYR A 59 -7.30 9.29 10.55
CA TYR A 59 -6.89 7.90 10.50
C TYR A 59 -7.10 7.22 11.85
N CYS A 60 -7.32 5.91 11.80
CA CYS A 60 -7.30 5.07 12.98
C CYS A 60 -6.14 4.07 12.90
N VAL A 61 -5.64 3.64 14.05
CA VAL A 61 -4.55 2.67 14.15
C VAL A 61 -5.12 1.26 14.20
N VAL A 62 -4.62 0.40 13.32
CA VAL A 62 -4.88 -1.04 13.30
C VAL A 62 -3.66 -1.74 13.89
N THR A 63 -3.77 -2.30 15.08
CA THR A 63 -2.68 -3.08 15.68
C THR A 63 -2.59 -4.42 14.96
N ALA A 64 -1.43 -4.74 14.36
CA ALA A 64 -1.25 -5.94 13.56
C ALA A 64 -1.61 -7.23 14.31
N SER A 65 -1.30 -7.32 15.61
CA SER A 65 -1.66 -8.50 16.41
C SER A 65 -3.17 -8.70 16.60
N ARG A 66 -3.97 -7.63 16.49
CA ARG A 66 -5.44 -7.68 16.59
C ARG A 66 -6.14 -7.91 15.26
N TRP A 67 -5.44 -7.71 14.15
CA TRP A 67 -5.94 -8.01 12.82
C TRP A 67 -5.68 -9.49 12.49
N GLN A 68 -6.72 -10.31 12.60
CA GLN A 68 -6.69 -11.76 12.35
C GLN A 68 -7.77 -12.22 11.38
N GLN A 69 -8.84 -11.45 11.25
CA GLN A 69 -10.00 -11.80 10.43
C GLN A 69 -10.46 -10.60 9.61
N ILE A 70 -11.32 -10.84 8.62
CA ILE A 70 -11.89 -9.77 7.79
C ILE A 70 -12.68 -8.77 8.64
N GLY A 71 -13.22 -9.26 9.77
CA GLY A 71 -14.00 -8.51 10.73
C GLY A 71 -13.30 -7.26 11.26
N ASP A 72 -11.97 -7.31 11.32
CA ASP A 72 -11.15 -6.26 11.93
C ASP A 72 -10.91 -5.09 10.96
N LEU A 73 -11.24 -5.25 9.67
CA LEU A 73 -11.08 -4.24 8.61
C LEU A 73 -12.41 -3.68 8.08
N GLN A 74 -13.55 -4.12 8.62
CA GLN A 74 -14.89 -3.88 8.04
C GLN A 74 -15.25 -2.41 7.85
N ASN A 75 -14.71 -1.51 8.69
CA ASN A 75 -15.00 -0.08 8.67
C ASN A 75 -13.96 0.73 7.88
N LEU A 76 -13.03 0.07 7.20
CA LEU A 76 -11.94 0.71 6.49
C LEU A 76 -12.17 0.61 4.99
N SER A 77 -11.97 1.73 4.28
CA SER A 77 -11.95 1.74 2.81
C SER A 77 -10.53 1.67 2.27
N VAL A 78 -9.55 2.14 3.06
CA VAL A 78 -8.13 2.10 2.73
C VAL A 78 -7.32 1.62 3.94
N LEU A 79 -6.36 0.73 3.69
CA LEU A 79 -5.41 0.25 4.68
C LEU A 79 -4.00 0.65 4.24
N PHE A 80 -3.25 1.32 5.13
CA PHE A 80 -1.85 1.68 4.91
C PHE A 80 -0.94 0.80 5.76
N LEU A 81 0.01 0.11 5.12
CA LEU A 81 1.00 -0.75 5.76
C LEU A 81 2.39 -0.10 5.64
N PRO A 82 2.76 0.81 6.55
CA PRO A 82 4.08 1.41 6.54
C PRO A 82 5.13 0.40 7.02
N ASN A 83 5.95 -0.11 6.10
CA ASN A 83 7.14 -0.90 6.39
C ASN A 83 6.88 -2.24 7.12
N VAL A 84 5.71 -2.86 6.91
CA VAL A 84 5.30 -4.11 7.57
C VAL A 84 5.93 -5.31 6.85
N SER A 85 7.10 -5.75 7.30
CA SER A 85 7.92 -6.73 6.59
C SER A 85 7.37 -8.16 6.68
N THR A 86 6.59 -8.46 7.73
CA THR A 86 6.02 -9.78 7.98
C THR A 86 4.50 -9.71 8.13
N LEU A 87 3.78 -10.56 7.42
CA LEU A 87 2.37 -10.83 7.63
C LEU A 87 2.16 -12.34 7.85
N SER A 88 1.18 -12.69 8.69
CA SER A 88 0.73 -14.07 8.85
C SER A 88 -0.16 -14.50 7.68
N ARG A 89 -0.46 -15.81 7.62
CA ARG A 89 -1.40 -16.36 6.64
C ARG A 89 -2.80 -15.80 6.85
N GLU A 90 -3.24 -15.73 8.09
CA GLU A 90 -4.56 -15.25 8.51
C GLU A 90 -4.74 -13.77 8.11
N GLN A 91 -3.71 -12.95 8.35
CA GLN A 91 -3.68 -11.55 7.91
C GLN A 91 -3.76 -11.42 6.38
N ALA A 92 -2.98 -12.20 5.63
CA ALA A 92 -3.02 -12.16 4.17
C ALA A 92 -4.37 -12.62 3.59
N GLN A 93 -4.98 -13.66 4.16
CA GLN A 93 -6.33 -14.11 3.81
C GLN A 93 -7.40 -13.07 4.14
N SER A 94 -7.33 -12.47 5.33
CA SER A 94 -8.20 -11.36 5.72
C SER A 94 -8.06 -10.17 4.76
N LEU A 95 -6.83 -9.80 4.42
CA LEU A 95 -6.53 -8.72 3.47
C LEU A 95 -7.16 -8.99 2.11
N GLU A 96 -6.97 -10.20 1.57
CA GLU A 96 -7.54 -10.60 0.29
C GLU A 96 -9.06 -10.52 0.30
N ALA A 97 -9.69 -11.09 1.34
CA ALA A 97 -11.13 -11.10 1.47
C ALA A 97 -11.72 -9.69 1.60
N TRP A 98 -11.03 -8.80 2.34
CA TRP A 98 -11.40 -7.39 2.45
C TRP A 98 -11.20 -6.62 1.14
N MET A 99 -10.09 -6.82 0.41
CA MET A 99 -9.87 -6.20 -0.91
C MET A 99 -10.90 -6.63 -1.94
N LYS A 100 -11.34 -7.91 -1.91
CA LYS A 100 -12.45 -8.42 -2.74
C LYS A 100 -13.78 -7.70 -2.47
N ARG A 101 -13.97 -7.13 -1.27
CA ARG A 101 -15.15 -6.31 -0.92
C ARG A 101 -14.97 -4.83 -1.23
N GLY A 102 -13.91 -4.46 -1.95
CA GLY A 102 -13.68 -3.10 -2.43
C GLY A 102 -12.61 -2.33 -1.65
N GLY A 103 -12.00 -2.93 -0.62
CA GLY A 103 -10.88 -2.34 0.10
C GLY A 103 -9.66 -2.05 -0.79
N ASN A 104 -8.94 -0.98 -0.49
CA ASN A 104 -7.74 -0.56 -1.24
C ASN A 104 -6.54 -0.47 -0.32
N VAL A 105 -5.35 -0.84 -0.81
CA VAL A 105 -4.16 -0.89 0.03
C VAL A 105 -3.08 0.09 -0.44
N VAL A 106 -2.40 0.70 0.51
CA VAL A 106 -1.12 1.39 0.28
C VAL A 106 -0.07 0.65 1.09
N VAL A 107 1.06 0.29 0.50
CA VAL A 107 2.16 -0.38 1.17
C VAL A 107 3.46 0.35 0.90
N SER A 108 4.39 0.32 1.85
CA SER A 108 5.71 0.94 1.68
C SER A 108 6.85 0.03 2.12
N GLY A 109 8.03 0.26 1.59
CA GLY A 109 9.26 -0.41 2.01
C GLY A 109 9.22 -1.91 1.69
N PRO A 110 9.98 -2.74 2.42
CA PRO A 110 10.05 -4.18 2.19
C PRO A 110 8.81 -4.94 2.69
N THR A 111 7.61 -4.40 2.49
CA THR A 111 6.36 -4.96 3.03
C THR A 111 6.13 -6.39 2.53
N GLY A 112 5.85 -7.30 3.46
CA GLY A 112 5.64 -8.72 3.22
C GLY A 112 6.89 -9.54 2.87
N ASN A 113 8.07 -8.92 2.67
CA ASN A 113 9.23 -9.61 2.13
C ASN A 113 9.83 -10.68 3.06
N LEU A 114 9.56 -10.61 4.37
CA LEU A 114 9.98 -11.59 5.38
C LEU A 114 8.88 -12.61 5.75
N SER A 115 7.72 -12.54 5.09
CA SER A 115 6.63 -13.51 5.32
C SER A 115 6.98 -14.90 4.77
N GLN A 116 6.22 -15.92 5.16
CA GLN A 116 6.36 -17.27 4.61
C GLN A 116 6.22 -17.29 3.07
N PRO A 117 6.87 -18.21 2.34
CA PRO A 117 6.88 -18.21 0.87
C PRO A 117 5.49 -18.13 0.22
N GLU A 118 4.52 -18.87 0.74
CA GLU A 118 3.14 -18.90 0.24
C GLU A 118 2.45 -17.55 0.48
N VAL A 119 2.67 -16.95 1.66
CA VAL A 119 2.16 -15.62 2.00
C VAL A 119 2.78 -14.57 1.09
N ARG A 120 4.10 -14.63 0.82
CA ARG A 120 4.77 -13.73 -0.12
C ARG A 120 4.18 -13.83 -1.53
N SER A 121 3.89 -15.05 -1.98
CA SER A 121 3.25 -15.28 -3.29
C SER A 121 1.85 -14.64 -3.35
N GLN A 122 1.04 -14.84 -2.31
CA GLN A 122 -0.28 -14.23 -2.19
C GLN A 122 -0.20 -12.70 -2.18
N LEU A 123 0.66 -12.11 -1.34
CA LEU A 123 0.84 -10.66 -1.24
C LEU A 123 1.33 -10.04 -2.55
N ARG A 124 2.21 -10.72 -3.29
CA ARG A 124 2.63 -10.30 -4.65
C ARG A 124 1.45 -10.17 -5.60
N SER A 125 0.53 -11.14 -5.56
CA SER A 125 -0.69 -11.10 -6.37
C SER A 125 -1.61 -9.95 -5.94
N LEU A 126 -1.85 -9.80 -4.62
CA LEU A 126 -2.72 -8.75 -4.07
C LEU A 126 -2.21 -7.33 -4.34
N PHE A 127 -0.92 -7.10 -4.12
CA PHE A 127 -0.31 -5.78 -4.33
C PHE A 127 0.01 -5.52 -5.80
N GLY A 128 0.00 -6.55 -6.63
CA GLY A 128 0.53 -6.50 -7.99
C GLY A 128 2.03 -6.19 -8.04
N ALA A 129 2.73 -6.24 -6.93
CA ALA A 129 4.14 -5.87 -6.86
C ALA A 129 4.81 -6.43 -5.60
N TYR A 130 6.14 -6.40 -5.59
CA TYR A 130 6.92 -6.68 -4.39
C TYR A 130 8.24 -5.92 -4.37
N TRP A 131 8.79 -5.78 -3.17
CA TRP A 131 10.14 -5.27 -2.97
C TRP A 131 11.18 -6.24 -3.55
N GLY A 132 11.91 -5.80 -4.56
CA GLY A 132 13.01 -6.56 -5.15
C GLY A 132 14.28 -6.42 -4.32
N PHE A 133 14.87 -5.23 -4.32
CA PHE A 133 16.16 -4.98 -3.66
C PHE A 133 16.32 -3.48 -3.31
N PRO A 134 17.09 -3.15 -2.26
CA PRO A 134 17.37 -1.77 -1.89
C PRO A 134 18.30 -1.08 -2.90
N ILE A 135 18.15 0.24 -3.01
CA ILE A 135 19.10 1.12 -3.69
C ILE A 135 20.00 1.74 -2.62
N THR A 136 21.32 1.58 -2.78
CA THR A 136 22.31 1.97 -1.77
C THR A 136 22.66 3.45 -1.79
N SER A 137 22.49 4.12 -2.92
CA SER A 137 22.74 5.56 -3.12
C SER A 137 21.44 6.36 -3.25
N ALA A 138 21.50 7.65 -2.91
CA ALA A 138 20.37 8.54 -3.18
C ALA A 138 20.19 8.69 -4.69
N THR A 139 19.00 8.39 -5.19
CA THR A 139 18.68 8.38 -6.62
C THR A 139 17.46 9.28 -6.88
N PRO A 140 17.46 10.11 -7.93
CA PRO A 140 16.29 10.93 -8.25
C PRO A 140 15.09 10.06 -8.61
N LEU A 141 13.95 10.35 -8.02
CA LEU A 141 12.64 9.76 -8.33
C LEU A 141 11.93 10.60 -9.39
N LYS A 142 11.47 9.96 -10.46
CA LYS A 142 10.66 10.60 -11.50
C LYS A 142 9.26 9.96 -11.55
N PRO A 143 8.20 10.71 -11.17
CA PRO A 143 6.82 10.29 -11.37
C PRO A 143 6.48 10.12 -12.86
N ASP A 144 5.61 9.17 -13.16
CA ASP A 144 5.02 8.98 -14.50
C ASP A 144 3.85 9.95 -14.70
N THR A 145 3.99 10.80 -15.72
CA THR A 145 3.00 11.82 -16.05
C THR A 145 1.77 11.28 -16.79
N GLY A 146 1.76 10.00 -17.16
CA GLY A 146 0.65 9.36 -17.88
C GLY A 146 -0.52 8.90 -17.01
N GLN A 147 -0.33 8.74 -15.69
CA GLN A 147 -1.31 8.08 -14.81
C GLN A 147 -1.99 9.02 -13.80
N GLY A 148 -2.11 10.30 -14.13
CA GLY A 148 -2.77 11.27 -13.25
C GLY A 148 -1.96 11.70 -12.03
N TRP A 149 -0.68 11.31 -11.95
CA TRP A 149 0.25 11.76 -10.90
C TRP A 149 0.83 13.16 -11.19
N THR A 150 0.79 13.61 -12.43
CA THR A 150 1.47 14.81 -12.99
C THR A 150 1.16 16.11 -12.29
N ASN A 151 -0.04 16.23 -11.71
CA ASN A 151 -0.54 17.47 -11.13
C ASN A 151 -0.31 17.55 -9.61
N GLN A 152 0.39 16.58 -9.03
CA GLN A 152 0.69 16.55 -7.60
C GLN A 152 2.07 17.16 -7.37
N PRO A 153 2.17 18.31 -6.66
CA PRO A 153 3.47 18.87 -6.33
C PRO A 153 4.24 17.91 -5.42
N ASN A 154 5.58 18.02 -5.43
CA ASN A 154 6.48 17.33 -4.49
C ASN A 154 6.54 15.80 -4.58
N LEU A 155 6.05 15.18 -5.67
CA LEU A 155 6.24 13.74 -5.91
C LEU A 155 7.66 13.37 -6.39
N ALA A 156 8.40 14.34 -6.95
CA ALA A 156 9.77 14.15 -7.41
C ALA A 156 10.77 14.61 -6.33
N ALA A 157 11.78 13.79 -6.04
CA ALA A 157 12.85 14.10 -5.09
C ALA A 157 14.03 13.13 -5.27
N THR A 158 15.20 13.44 -4.69
CA THR A 158 16.38 12.56 -4.69
C THR A 158 16.58 11.98 -3.31
N PHE A 159 16.50 10.65 -3.18
CA PHE A 159 16.57 9.99 -1.88
C PHE A 159 16.85 8.48 -2.02
N ARG A 160 16.98 7.76 -0.90
CA ARG A 160 17.25 6.31 -0.90
C ARG A 160 15.96 5.51 -0.86
N GLY A 161 15.89 4.41 -1.61
CA GLY A 161 14.72 3.56 -1.67
C GLY A 161 15.08 2.13 -2.08
N GLY A 162 14.22 1.52 -2.87
CA GLY A 162 14.39 0.19 -3.42
C GLY A 162 13.56 0.01 -4.68
N VAL A 163 13.95 -1.00 -5.45
CA VAL A 163 13.26 -1.38 -6.67
C VAL A 163 12.01 -2.18 -6.30
N VAL A 164 10.88 -1.76 -6.84
CA VAL A 164 9.60 -2.45 -6.73
C VAL A 164 9.34 -3.18 -8.05
N LEU A 165 9.17 -4.49 -8.00
CA LEU A 165 8.98 -5.30 -9.20
C LEU A 165 7.49 -5.57 -9.43
N PRO A 166 6.93 -5.19 -10.59
CA PRO A 166 5.59 -5.58 -10.99
C PRO A 166 5.44 -7.11 -11.00
N ALA A 167 4.30 -7.61 -10.50
CA ALA A 167 4.04 -9.04 -10.36
C ALA A 167 2.81 -9.53 -11.16
N THR A 168 2.04 -8.62 -11.76
CA THR A 168 0.81 -8.95 -12.51
C THR A 168 0.71 -8.13 -13.79
N LEU A 169 -0.16 -8.54 -14.71
CA LEU A 169 -0.41 -7.82 -15.97
C LEU A 169 -1.15 -6.49 -15.74
N GLN A 170 -1.84 -6.37 -14.60
CA GLN A 170 -2.57 -5.16 -14.19
C GLN A 170 -1.65 -4.13 -13.50
N SER A 171 -0.41 -4.52 -13.21
CA SER A 171 0.56 -3.67 -12.53
C SER A 171 1.07 -2.59 -13.46
N ARG A 172 1.04 -1.35 -12.99
CA ARG A 172 1.56 -0.19 -13.73
C ARG A 172 2.56 0.59 -12.90
N THR A 173 3.67 0.95 -13.53
CA THR A 173 4.69 1.81 -12.93
C THR A 173 4.17 3.25 -12.86
N ALA A 174 4.17 3.82 -11.67
CA ALA A 174 3.76 5.21 -11.40
C ALA A 174 4.95 6.14 -11.14
N ALA A 175 6.12 5.60 -10.83
CA ALA A 175 7.37 6.34 -10.77
C ALA A 175 8.55 5.41 -11.00
N VAL A 176 9.64 5.98 -11.51
CA VAL A 176 10.91 5.27 -11.75
C VAL A 176 12.06 5.97 -11.04
N TRP A 177 13.05 5.19 -10.65
CA TRP A 177 14.35 5.71 -10.26
C TRP A 177 15.13 6.15 -11.50
N LEU A 178 15.70 7.36 -11.50
CA LEU A 178 16.57 7.85 -12.57
C LEU A 178 17.99 7.27 -12.44
N SER A 179 18.08 5.95 -12.50
CA SER A 179 19.31 5.18 -12.61
C SER A 179 19.34 4.38 -13.92
N GLU A 180 20.42 3.63 -14.15
CA GLU A 180 20.48 2.68 -15.26
C GLU A 180 19.29 1.70 -15.22
N GLY A 181 18.71 1.42 -16.39
CA GLY A 181 17.52 0.57 -16.52
C GLY A 181 16.20 1.23 -16.06
N LYS A 182 16.24 2.42 -15.46
CA LYS A 182 15.06 3.16 -14.93
C LYS A 182 14.10 2.25 -14.12
N PRO A 183 14.59 1.57 -13.08
CA PRO A 183 13.81 0.55 -12.40
C PRO A 183 12.58 1.17 -11.71
N PRO A 184 11.46 0.44 -11.60
CA PRO A 184 10.26 0.97 -10.98
C PRO A 184 10.45 1.25 -9.49
N ALA A 185 9.95 2.40 -9.06
CA ALA A 185 10.01 2.90 -7.69
C ALA A 185 8.63 2.88 -7.03
N VAL A 186 7.58 3.16 -7.82
CA VAL A 186 6.20 3.05 -7.39
C VAL A 186 5.46 2.20 -8.41
N VAL A 187 4.78 1.17 -7.92
CA VAL A 187 3.94 0.30 -8.75
C VAL A 187 2.53 0.32 -8.20
N THR A 188 1.56 0.30 -9.09
CA THR A 188 0.16 0.45 -8.75
C THR A 188 -0.68 -0.59 -9.47
N THR A 189 -1.80 -0.95 -8.87
CA THR A 189 -2.93 -1.61 -9.52
C THR A 189 -4.17 -0.72 -9.33
N GLU A 190 -5.35 -1.21 -9.70
CA GLU A 190 -6.61 -0.56 -9.35
C GLU A 190 -6.82 -0.48 -7.82
N LYS A 191 -6.38 -1.50 -7.08
CA LYS A 191 -6.64 -1.65 -5.63
C LYS A 191 -5.41 -1.47 -4.75
N ALA A 192 -4.22 -1.31 -5.33
CA ALA A 192 -2.97 -1.23 -4.57
C ALA A 192 -2.04 -0.11 -5.06
N THR A 193 -1.28 0.45 -4.12
CA THR A 193 -0.13 1.33 -4.39
C THR A 193 1.05 0.85 -3.55
N PHE A 194 2.16 0.53 -4.20
CA PHE A 194 3.38 0.06 -3.56
C PHE A 194 4.47 1.13 -3.69
N LEU A 195 4.87 1.71 -2.56
CA LEU A 195 5.93 2.72 -2.46
C LEU A 195 7.29 2.07 -2.18
N GLY A 196 8.24 2.25 -3.09
CA GLY A 196 9.58 1.67 -3.04
C GLY A 196 10.55 2.33 -2.07
N TRP A 197 10.10 2.80 -0.92
CA TRP A 197 10.97 3.33 0.13
C TRP A 197 10.34 3.14 1.50
N ARG A 198 11.14 3.31 2.55
CA ARG A 198 10.64 3.20 3.92
C ARG A 198 9.94 4.51 4.30
N TRP A 199 8.61 4.49 4.33
CA TRP A 199 7.80 5.66 4.65
C TRP A 199 7.92 6.00 6.14
N GLY A 200 8.00 7.27 6.48
CA GLY A 200 8.08 7.71 7.88
C GLY A 200 9.42 7.42 8.57
N VAL A 201 10.48 7.16 7.81
CA VAL A 201 11.83 6.96 8.36
C VAL A 201 12.69 8.18 8.03
N ASP A 202 13.24 8.81 9.06
CA ASP A 202 14.15 9.95 8.91
C ASP A 202 15.45 9.53 8.22
N GLY A 203 16.00 10.42 7.39
CA GLY A 203 17.20 10.15 6.59
C GLY A 203 16.97 9.23 5.37
N VAL A 204 15.79 8.61 5.23
CA VAL A 204 15.42 7.88 4.01
C VAL A 204 14.84 8.84 2.98
N VAL A 205 13.77 9.56 3.35
CA VAL A 205 13.06 10.52 2.48
C VAL A 205 12.50 11.67 3.32
N GLY A 206 12.45 12.87 2.72
CA GLY A 206 11.86 14.05 3.35
C GLY A 206 10.34 13.90 3.55
N SER A 207 9.82 14.46 4.64
CA SER A 207 8.39 14.34 5.01
C SER A 207 7.46 14.83 3.90
N VAL A 208 7.79 15.94 3.23
CA VAL A 208 6.98 16.51 2.14
C VAL A 208 6.68 15.49 1.03
N VAL A 209 7.66 14.67 0.68
CA VAL A 209 7.53 13.64 -0.37
C VAL A 209 6.64 12.50 0.12
N ASP A 210 6.81 12.07 1.36
CA ASP A 210 5.98 11.04 2.00
C ASP A 210 4.50 11.45 2.08
N LEU A 211 4.25 12.69 2.49
CA LEU A 211 2.91 13.29 2.54
C LEU A 211 2.31 13.34 1.13
N ALA A 212 3.06 13.86 0.15
CA ALA A 212 2.58 14.00 -1.22
C ALA A 212 2.24 12.63 -1.84
N TRP A 213 3.08 11.62 -1.67
CA TRP A 213 2.81 10.27 -2.20
C TRP A 213 1.65 9.58 -1.50
N LEU A 214 1.50 9.72 -0.18
CA LEU A 214 0.35 9.16 0.53
C LEU A 214 -0.94 9.84 0.08
N GLN A 215 -1.01 11.18 0.06
CA GLN A 215 -2.17 11.94 -0.41
C GLN A 215 -2.51 11.60 -1.86
N ALA A 216 -1.52 11.50 -2.74
CA ALA A 216 -1.73 11.13 -4.13
C ALA A 216 -2.26 9.69 -4.27
N SER A 217 -1.76 8.76 -3.46
CA SER A 217 -2.25 7.38 -3.43
C SER A 217 -3.71 7.31 -2.97
N LEU A 218 -4.08 8.05 -1.92
CA LEU A 218 -5.43 8.05 -1.37
C LEU A 218 -6.45 8.70 -2.32
N LYS A 219 -6.08 9.80 -2.99
CA LYS A 219 -6.93 10.47 -4.00
C LYS A 219 -7.30 9.55 -5.18
N ARG A 220 -6.48 8.54 -5.49
CA ARG A 220 -6.79 7.56 -6.54
C ARG A 220 -7.96 6.66 -6.18
N TYR A 221 -8.20 6.44 -4.89
CA TYR A 221 -9.27 5.55 -4.42
C TYR A 221 -10.58 6.30 -4.16
N GLY A 222 -10.63 7.63 -4.38
CA GLY A 222 -11.80 8.47 -4.11
C GLY A 222 -11.49 9.71 -3.27
N PRO A 223 -12.54 10.43 -2.82
CA PRO A 223 -12.39 11.64 -2.01
C PRO A 223 -11.69 11.35 -0.68
N LEU A 224 -10.74 12.22 -0.32
CA LEU A 224 -9.99 12.08 0.92
C LEU A 224 -10.90 12.29 2.15
N PRO A 225 -10.68 11.54 3.25
CA PRO A 225 -11.26 11.91 4.54
C PRO A 225 -10.65 13.24 4.98
N THR A 226 -11.48 14.26 5.10
CA THR A 226 -11.07 15.54 5.70
C THR A 226 -11.46 15.53 7.16
N GLY A 227 -10.50 15.78 8.04
CA GLY A 227 -10.73 15.83 9.48
C GLY A 227 -9.40 15.71 10.20
N PHE A 228 -9.10 16.66 11.07
CA PHE A 228 -7.92 16.58 11.91
C PHE A 228 -8.33 16.06 13.28
N ARG A 229 -7.65 15.01 13.74
CA ARG A 229 -7.68 14.60 15.14
C ARG A 229 -6.26 14.64 15.68
N GLU A 230 -6.13 15.27 16.84
CA GLU A 230 -4.84 15.39 17.53
C GLU A 230 -4.35 14.03 18.04
N THR A 231 -5.28 13.17 18.45
CA THR A 231 -4.99 11.80 18.88
C THR A 231 -5.71 10.79 17.99
N PRO A 232 -5.00 9.86 17.32
CA PRO A 232 -5.62 8.85 16.50
C PRO A 232 -6.36 7.82 17.38
N LEU A 233 -7.54 7.41 16.94
CA LEU A 233 -8.28 6.35 17.61
C LEU A 233 -7.73 4.98 17.22
N THR A 234 -7.87 3.98 18.08
CA THR A 234 -7.76 2.58 17.65
C THR A 234 -9.01 2.21 16.84
N CYS A 235 -8.85 1.49 15.73
CA CYS A 235 -9.99 1.10 14.87
C CYS A 235 -10.97 0.11 15.56
N ASP A 236 -10.70 -0.28 16.81
CA ASP A 236 -11.43 -1.31 17.57
C ASP A 236 -12.81 -0.88 18.10
N THR A 237 -13.29 0.32 17.80
CA THR A 237 -14.64 0.73 18.22
C THR A 237 -15.70 0.11 17.30
N GLN A 238 -15.97 -1.17 17.52
CA GLN A 238 -17.33 -1.66 17.42
C GLN A 238 -18.15 -0.87 18.46
N THR A 239 -18.67 0.30 18.09
CA THR A 239 -19.84 0.80 18.81
C THR A 239 -20.94 -0.19 18.48
N PRO A 240 -21.48 -0.96 19.44
CA PRO A 240 -22.69 -1.70 19.16
C PRO A 240 -23.71 -0.65 18.70
N LEU A 241 -24.43 -0.93 17.62
CA LEU A 241 -25.66 -0.22 17.33
C LEU A 241 -26.56 -0.42 18.55
N THR A 242 -26.56 0.54 19.47
CA THR A 242 -27.54 0.60 20.54
C THR A 242 -28.85 0.92 19.84
N VAL A 243 -29.56 -0.12 19.42
CA VAL A 243 -30.99 -0.03 19.20
C VAL A 243 -31.54 0.51 20.51
N ALA A 244 -32.14 1.69 20.45
CA ALA A 244 -32.81 2.30 21.58
C ALA A 244 -33.91 1.33 22.02
N ASP A 245 -33.59 0.50 23.02
CA ASP A 245 -34.57 -0.33 23.68
C ASP A 245 -35.17 0.49 24.81
N THR A 246 -36.46 0.73 24.66
CA THR A 246 -37.31 1.44 25.61
C THR A 246 -37.46 0.52 26.81
N GLN A 247 -36.69 0.73 27.88
CA GLN A 247 -36.93 0.04 29.15
C GLN A 247 -37.14 1.03 30.29
N ASP A 248 -38.44 1.12 30.59
CA ASP A 248 -39.10 1.48 31.82
C ASP A 248 -38.22 1.56 33.08
N GLU A 249 -38.32 2.76 33.65
CA GLU A 249 -37.98 3.15 35.00
C GLU A 249 -38.84 2.36 36.01
N ARG A 250 -38.26 1.36 36.68
CA ARG A 250 -38.86 0.83 37.92
C ARG A 250 -37.81 0.29 38.91
N ASN A 251 -37.48 1.17 39.85
CA ASN A 251 -37.33 0.98 41.30
C ASN A 251 -36.83 -0.36 41.88
N GLN A 252 -35.97 -0.19 42.90
CA GLN A 252 -35.56 -1.09 44.00
C GLN A 252 -34.19 -1.77 43.82
N ALA A 253 -33.27 -1.81 44.79
CA ALA A 253 -33.18 -1.17 46.10
C ALA A 253 -31.70 -1.25 46.56
N GLU A 254 -31.30 -0.25 47.31
CA GLU A 254 -30.04 -0.06 48.04
C GLU A 254 -29.99 -0.94 49.31
N VAL A 255 -28.94 -1.76 49.54
CA VAL A 255 -28.35 -2.06 50.87
C VAL A 255 -26.96 -2.80 50.72
N PRO A 256 -26.11 -3.01 51.77
CA PRO A 256 -24.94 -2.20 52.09
C PRO A 256 -23.58 -2.96 52.08
N THR A 257 -22.51 -2.18 52.19
CA THR A 257 -21.09 -2.56 52.31
C THR A 257 -20.73 -3.26 53.63
N PRO A 258 -19.85 -4.28 53.64
CA PRO A 258 -19.10 -4.71 54.83
C PRO A 258 -17.60 -4.30 54.82
N PRO A 259 -16.92 -4.30 56.00
CA PRO A 259 -15.73 -3.49 56.31
C PRO A 259 -14.37 -4.16 55.99
N PRO A 260 -13.24 -3.43 56.12
CA PRO A 260 -11.91 -3.91 55.76
C PRO A 260 -11.27 -4.79 56.84
N LEU A 261 -10.65 -5.91 56.44
CA LEU A 261 -9.87 -6.78 57.32
C LEU A 261 -8.36 -6.55 57.13
N LEU A 262 -7.70 -6.36 58.27
CA LEU A 262 -6.27 -6.14 58.47
C LEU A 262 -5.43 -7.43 58.33
N ALA A 263 -4.23 -7.24 57.79
CA ALA A 263 -2.94 -7.92 58.01
C ALA A 263 -2.84 -9.29 58.71
N ARG A 264 -2.21 -10.25 58.01
CA ARG A 264 -1.33 -11.34 58.51
C ARG A 264 -0.59 -11.88 57.28
N GLY A 265 0.74 -12.04 57.19
CA GLY A 265 1.73 -12.43 58.18
C GLY A 265 2.35 -13.76 57.73
N SER A 266 3.54 -13.67 57.13
CA SER A 266 4.61 -14.69 57.02
C SER A 266 4.34 -16.06 56.39
N ASN A 267 5.11 -16.42 55.35
CA ASN A 267 6.21 -17.40 55.46
C ASN A 267 6.92 -17.65 54.12
N LEU A 268 8.22 -17.37 54.11
CA LEU A 268 9.21 -17.89 53.16
C LEU A 268 9.32 -19.41 53.32
N PRO A 269 9.56 -20.13 52.21
CA PRO A 269 10.45 -21.29 52.22
C PRO A 269 11.76 -20.96 51.50
N THR A 270 12.84 -21.01 52.29
CA THR A 270 14.21 -21.24 51.83
C THR A 270 14.36 -22.70 51.43
N LEU A 271 14.83 -22.98 50.21
CA LEU A 271 15.54 -24.21 49.82
C LEU A 271 16.24 -23.89 48.50
N ASP A 272 17.55 -23.62 48.52
CA ASP A 272 18.66 -24.59 48.47
C ASP A 272 19.17 -24.79 47.04
N ARG A 273 20.46 -24.47 46.89
CA ARG A 273 21.46 -25.04 45.96
C ARG A 273 21.02 -25.43 44.55
N GLN A 274 21.58 -24.74 43.55
CA GLN A 274 21.98 -25.42 42.32
C GLN A 274 23.40 -24.98 41.87
N PRO A 275 24.29 -25.91 41.49
CA PRO A 275 25.74 -25.68 41.39
C PRO A 275 26.18 -24.85 40.18
N SER A 276 27.32 -24.18 40.36
CA SER A 276 28.15 -23.60 39.31
C SER A 276 28.40 -24.61 38.17
N ALA A 277 27.94 -24.26 36.97
CA ALA A 277 28.27 -24.99 35.77
C ALA A 277 29.75 -24.77 35.38
N PRO A 278 30.48 -25.82 34.97
CA PRO A 278 31.88 -25.72 34.55
C PRO A 278 32.04 -24.93 33.25
N ALA A 279 33.13 -24.17 33.17
CA ALA A 279 33.56 -23.46 31.99
C ALA A 279 33.68 -24.41 30.78
N VAL A 280 32.91 -24.13 29.74
CA VAL A 280 33.03 -24.82 28.45
C VAL A 280 34.33 -24.37 27.79
N PRO A 281 35.23 -25.29 27.39
CA PRO A 281 36.43 -24.94 26.67
C PRO A 281 36.07 -24.44 25.26
N VAL A 282 36.62 -23.28 24.92
CA VAL A 282 36.60 -22.67 23.59
C VAL A 282 37.23 -23.64 22.58
N PRO A 283 36.54 -24.06 21.51
CA PRO A 283 37.17 -24.80 20.43
C PRO A 283 38.06 -23.84 19.63
N SER A 284 39.38 -24.00 19.77
CA SER A 284 40.38 -23.42 18.88
C SER A 284 40.11 -23.89 17.45
N THR A 285 39.77 -22.95 16.56
CA THR A 285 39.59 -23.24 15.14
C THR A 285 40.96 -23.60 14.53
N PRO A 286 41.11 -24.77 13.90
CA PRO A 286 42.34 -25.10 13.18
C PRO A 286 42.47 -24.23 11.93
N ALA A 287 43.62 -23.57 11.80
CA ALA A 287 44.04 -22.89 10.59
C ALA A 287 44.20 -23.93 9.46
N ILE A 288 43.23 -24.00 8.55
CA ILE A 288 43.38 -24.73 7.29
C ILE A 288 44.24 -23.85 6.37
N ALA A 289 45.55 -24.12 6.40
CA ALA A 289 46.48 -23.72 5.36
C ALA A 289 46.06 -24.39 4.05
N THR A 290 45.30 -23.68 3.23
CA THR A 290 45.03 -24.10 1.85
C THR A 290 46.19 -23.62 0.99
N ASN A 291 47.26 -24.42 0.94
CA ASN A 291 48.24 -24.36 -0.13
C ASN A 291 47.53 -24.73 -1.45
N ARG A 292 47.00 -23.71 -2.13
CA ARG A 292 46.56 -23.84 -3.52
C ARG A 292 47.73 -23.41 -4.42
N PRO A 293 48.24 -24.27 -5.32
CA PRO A 293 49.23 -23.87 -6.30
C PRO A 293 48.69 -22.72 -7.17
N LEU A 294 49.48 -21.66 -7.33
CA LEU A 294 49.26 -20.64 -8.35
C LEU A 294 49.24 -21.30 -9.73
N PRO A 295 48.26 -21.01 -10.60
CA PRO A 295 48.38 -21.36 -12.00
C PRO A 295 49.52 -20.55 -12.64
N PRO A 296 50.26 -21.14 -13.59
CA PRO A 296 51.38 -20.47 -14.26
C PRO A 296 50.88 -19.26 -15.08
N PRO A 297 51.70 -18.19 -15.20
CA PRO A 297 51.39 -17.06 -16.05
C PRO A 297 51.54 -17.48 -17.52
N GLY A 298 50.41 -17.75 -18.17
CA GLY A 298 50.36 -18.22 -19.56
C GLY A 298 49.52 -17.31 -20.45
N PHE A 299 50.22 -16.42 -21.15
CA PHE A 299 49.96 -15.89 -22.49
C PHE A 299 48.54 -15.48 -22.90
N LEU A 300 48.39 -14.17 -23.06
CA LEU A 300 47.46 -13.48 -23.93
C LEU A 300 47.46 -14.11 -25.34
N GLN A 301 46.30 -14.60 -25.79
CA GLN A 301 46.00 -14.75 -27.21
C GLN A 301 44.71 -14.00 -27.52
N PRO A 302 44.76 -12.93 -28.34
CA PRO A 302 43.56 -12.27 -28.84
C PRO A 302 42.91 -13.14 -29.92
N GLN A 303 41.66 -13.54 -29.70
CA GLN A 303 40.85 -14.11 -30.78
C GLN A 303 40.44 -13.00 -31.77
N PRO A 304 40.62 -13.19 -33.08
CA PRO A 304 40.11 -12.27 -34.09
C PRO A 304 38.60 -12.41 -34.20
N ARG A 305 37.88 -11.34 -33.83
CA ARG A 305 36.46 -11.18 -34.08
C ARG A 305 36.24 -11.08 -35.59
N GLN A 306 35.73 -12.14 -36.21
CA GLN A 306 35.30 -12.07 -37.61
C GLN A 306 34.10 -11.14 -37.74
N LEU A 307 34.27 -10.12 -38.56
CA LEU A 307 33.27 -9.19 -39.03
C LEU A 307 32.28 -9.92 -39.95
N LEU A 308 31.05 -10.17 -39.50
CA LEU A 308 29.94 -10.30 -40.44
C LEU A 308 29.22 -8.96 -40.57
N ARG A 309 29.52 -8.32 -41.69
CA ARG A 309 28.71 -7.31 -42.37
C ARG A 309 27.28 -7.83 -42.55
N SER A 310 26.29 -7.03 -42.18
CA SER A 310 25.10 -6.80 -43.00
C SER A 310 24.34 -5.58 -42.47
N SER A 311 24.62 -4.43 -43.08
CA SER A 311 23.78 -3.23 -42.97
C SER A 311 22.52 -3.40 -43.81
N PRO A 312 21.35 -2.96 -43.32
CA PRO A 312 20.30 -2.46 -44.18
C PRO A 312 20.26 -0.93 -44.15
N LEU A 313 20.07 -0.37 -45.34
CA LEU A 313 20.00 1.04 -45.69
C LEU A 313 18.96 1.83 -44.89
N LEU A 314 19.36 3.02 -44.44
CA LEU A 314 18.44 4.12 -44.08
C LEU A 314 17.72 4.66 -45.33
N PRO A 315 16.42 4.94 -45.27
CA PRO A 315 15.76 5.87 -46.19
C PRO A 315 15.91 7.33 -45.73
N PRO A 316 15.83 8.31 -46.65
CA PRO A 316 16.10 9.73 -46.38
C PRO A 316 14.95 10.44 -45.63
N PRO A 317 15.22 11.54 -44.90
CA PRO A 317 14.18 12.32 -44.25
C PRO A 317 13.49 13.28 -45.22
N HIS A 318 12.19 13.08 -45.44
CA HIS A 318 11.32 14.07 -46.07
C HIS A 318 11.11 15.28 -45.14
N GLN A 319 11.73 16.39 -45.53
CA GLN A 319 11.16 17.74 -45.64
C GLN A 319 9.97 18.07 -44.70
N ARG A 320 10.26 18.62 -43.51
CA ARG A 320 9.26 19.37 -42.73
C ARG A 320 8.99 20.71 -43.41
N GLN A 321 7.81 20.84 -44.02
CA GLN A 321 7.24 22.14 -44.37
C GLN A 321 6.93 22.92 -43.08
N ARG A 322 7.53 24.11 -42.94
CA ARG A 322 7.13 25.11 -41.95
C ARG A 322 5.84 25.75 -42.44
N PHE A 323 4.73 25.47 -41.77
CA PHE A 323 3.56 26.36 -41.82
C PHE A 323 3.83 27.55 -40.89
N TYR A 324 4.00 28.73 -41.49
CA TYR A 324 3.82 29.99 -40.79
C TYR A 324 2.32 30.17 -40.54
N GLN A 325 1.89 30.16 -39.27
CA GLN A 325 0.57 30.68 -38.90
C GLN A 325 0.71 32.19 -38.65
N THR A 326 0.08 32.94 -39.54
CA THR A 326 -0.11 34.38 -39.50
C THR A 326 -1.07 34.73 -38.36
N ILE A 327 -0.64 35.59 -37.44
CA ILE A 327 -1.46 36.19 -36.38
C ILE A 327 -2.14 37.44 -36.97
N PRO A 328 -3.48 37.58 -36.96
CA PRO A 328 -4.14 38.84 -37.27
C PRO A 328 -4.20 39.78 -36.06
N PRO A 329 -4.16 41.11 -36.26
CA PRO A 329 -4.19 42.08 -35.16
C PRO A 329 -5.60 42.27 -34.58
N ARG A 330 -5.66 42.41 -33.25
CA ARG A 330 -6.85 42.87 -32.51
C ARG A 330 -7.12 44.34 -32.82
N PHE A 331 -8.30 44.64 -33.34
CA PHE A 331 -8.91 45.96 -33.28
C PHE A 331 -9.68 46.11 -31.96
N HIS A 332 -9.38 47.17 -31.21
CA HIS A 332 -10.28 47.76 -30.21
C HIS A 332 -11.04 48.91 -30.86
N PRO A 333 -12.33 49.08 -30.52
CA PRO A 333 -12.91 50.41 -30.48
C PRO A 333 -13.29 50.80 -29.04
N LEU A 334 -13.15 52.11 -28.84
CA LEU A 334 -13.67 52.94 -27.75
C LEU A 334 -15.18 52.83 -27.62
#